data_AF-S5ST67-F1
#
_entry.id   AF-S5ST67-F1
#
_cell.length_a   1.000
_cell.length_b   1.000
_cell.length_c   1.000
_cell.angle_alpha   90.00
_cell.angle_beta   90.00
_cell.angle_gamma   90.00
#
_symmetry.space_group_name_H-M   'P 1'
#
loop_
_entity.id
_entity.type
_entity.pdbx_description
1 polymer ?
#
loop_
_entity_poly.entity_id
_entity_poly.type
_entity_poly.pdbx_seq_one_letter_code
_entity_poly.pdbx_strand_id
1 'polypeptide(L)'
;MAVSPESLSAALSALGPAEEAVTAETVWAQSSKFFLSHWTSRWPETLPLPPVLDNPNTVGWISRQDLFDLGEPIESEADAVNFYVAVCAWGAGPSAQQTYRSIRPLHEPGAPQRLLEGLRAAAVGSADEGYAVFDHSGPAKLKGLGPAFFTKLLYFAAGRPTSSDTRHPLILDKRVAVALGWEKTFGWQTSEYSHYLDLVGQLHQRWRPDLPTDVIEYTLFLAGLLPYEPNM
;
A
#
# COMPACT_ATOMS: atom_id res chain seq x y z
N MET A 1 3.28 15.98 14.21
CA MET A 1 4.60 16.26 14.84
C MET A 1 5.48 16.92 13.79
N ALA A 2 6.29 17.92 14.16
CA ALA A 2 7.22 18.52 13.21
C ALA A 2 8.24 17.47 12.74
N VAL A 3 8.52 17.42 11.44
CA VAL A 3 9.57 16.56 10.87
C VAL A 3 10.92 17.07 11.35
N SER A 4 11.70 16.19 12.00
CA SER A 4 13.02 16.57 12.48
C SER A 4 14.00 16.73 11.31
N PRO A 5 14.97 17.66 11.38
CA PRO A 5 16.01 17.80 10.36
C PRO A 5 16.82 16.52 10.14
N GLU A 6 17.06 15.75 11.21
CA GLU A 6 17.79 14.48 11.16
C GLU A 6 17.03 13.42 10.36
N SER A 7 15.73 13.25 10.65
CA SER A 7 14.87 12.31 9.90
C SER A 7 14.77 12.67 8.42
N LEU A 8 14.70 13.97 8.12
CA LEU A 8 14.69 14.46 6.73
C LEU A 8 16.03 14.18 6.02
N SER A 9 17.16 14.41 6.70
CA SER A 9 18.50 14.14 6.15
C SER A 9 18.72 12.65 5.88
N ALA A 10 18.32 11.78 6.82
CA ALA A 10 18.44 10.33 6.64
C ALA A 10 17.60 9.85 5.45
N ALA A 11 16.36 10.33 5.34
CA ALA A 11 15.48 9.99 4.23
C ALA A 11 16.01 10.50 2.87
N LEU A 12 16.55 11.72 2.79
CA LEU A 12 17.20 12.22 1.57
C LEU A 12 18.39 11.34 1.16
N SER A 13 19.19 10.88 2.14
CA SER A 13 20.29 9.96 1.85
C SER A 13 19.81 8.62 1.29
N ALA A 14 18.66 8.11 1.76
CA ALA A 14 18.07 6.88 1.24
C ALA A 14 17.49 7.03 -0.17
N LEU A 15 17.10 8.25 -0.57
CA LEU A 15 16.63 8.55 -1.93
C LEU A 15 17.77 8.63 -2.95
N GLY A 16 18.98 8.97 -2.51
CA GLY A 16 20.13 9.14 -3.40
C GLY A 16 20.03 10.40 -4.27
N PRO A 17 20.86 10.50 -5.33
CA PRO A 17 20.88 11.66 -6.22
C PRO A 17 19.56 11.82 -7.00
N ALA A 18 19.10 13.06 -7.18
CA ALA A 18 17.80 13.35 -7.81
C ALA A 18 17.75 12.99 -9.31
N GLU A 19 18.91 13.04 -9.97
CA GLU A 19 19.14 12.64 -11.36
C GLU A 19 19.01 11.13 -11.59
N GLU A 20 19.15 10.31 -10.54
CA GLU A 20 18.99 8.86 -10.59
C GLU A 20 17.56 8.41 -10.27
N ALA A 21 16.66 9.35 -9.96
CA ALA A 21 15.27 9.03 -9.64
C ALA A 21 14.58 8.33 -10.83
N VAL A 22 13.90 7.23 -10.53
CA VAL A 22 13.08 6.50 -11.52
C VAL A 22 11.89 7.33 -11.99
N THR A 23 11.33 6.97 -13.14
CA THR A 23 10.12 7.63 -13.66
C THR A 23 8.86 7.08 -13.00
N ALA A 24 7.75 7.83 -13.06
CA ALA A 24 6.44 7.36 -12.59
C ALA A 24 5.99 6.08 -13.32
N GLU A 25 6.27 5.96 -14.63
CA GLU A 25 5.95 4.75 -15.40
C GLU A 25 6.71 3.52 -14.87
N THR A 26 7.95 3.69 -14.40
CA THR A 26 8.73 2.62 -13.77
C THR A 26 8.05 2.16 -12.48
N VAL A 27 7.57 3.11 -11.68
CA VAL A 27 6.81 2.84 -10.46
C VAL A 27 5.53 2.08 -10.80
N TRP A 28 4.74 2.55 -11.76
CA TRP A 28 3.45 1.95 -12.11
C TRP A 28 3.58 0.59 -12.80
N ALA A 29 4.69 0.33 -13.50
CA ALA A 29 5.01 -0.97 -14.09
C ALA A 29 5.45 -2.01 -13.06
N GLN A 30 5.67 -1.65 -11.79
CA GLN A 30 6.07 -2.59 -10.75
C GLN A 30 5.02 -3.71 -10.59
N SER A 31 5.41 -4.91 -10.97
CA SER A 31 4.57 -6.09 -10.92
C SER A 31 5.04 -7.13 -9.90
N SER A 32 4.10 -7.94 -9.48
CA SER A 32 4.32 -9.03 -8.54
C SER A 32 3.59 -10.28 -9.04
N LYS A 33 4.28 -11.43 -8.96
CA LYS A 33 3.67 -12.73 -9.22
C LYS A 33 2.98 -13.25 -7.99
N PHE A 34 1.86 -13.95 -8.16
CA PHE A 34 1.18 -14.66 -7.09
C PHE A 34 0.67 -16.03 -7.59
N PHE A 35 0.45 -16.94 -6.65
CA PHE A 35 -0.04 -18.28 -6.96
C PHE A 35 -1.52 -18.39 -6.59
N LEU A 36 -2.37 -18.74 -7.55
CA LEU A 36 -3.81 -18.85 -7.31
C LEU A 36 -4.13 -19.93 -6.27
N SER A 37 -3.37 -21.02 -6.25
CA SER A 37 -3.54 -22.11 -5.27
C SER A 37 -3.32 -21.66 -3.82
N HIS A 38 -2.48 -20.66 -3.56
CA HIS A 38 -2.31 -20.10 -2.22
C HIS A 38 -3.59 -19.38 -1.74
N TRP A 39 -4.37 -18.84 -2.68
CA TRP A 39 -5.64 -18.17 -2.40
C TRP A 39 -6.80 -19.16 -2.33
N THR A 40 -7.01 -19.94 -3.38
CA THR A 40 -8.19 -20.82 -3.53
C THR A 40 -8.25 -21.91 -2.46
N SER A 41 -7.10 -22.42 -2.00
CA SER A 41 -7.05 -23.47 -0.98
C SER A 41 -7.56 -23.07 0.41
N ARG A 42 -7.72 -21.76 0.68
CA ARG A 42 -8.15 -21.22 1.97
C ARG A 42 -9.31 -20.22 1.83
N TRP A 43 -9.90 -20.17 0.64
CA TRP A 43 -10.95 -19.22 0.31
C TRP A 43 -12.17 -19.44 1.20
N PRO A 44 -12.83 -18.37 1.72
CA PRO A 44 -14.06 -18.53 2.50
C PRO A 44 -15.17 -19.15 1.64
N GLU A 45 -15.77 -20.26 2.10
CA GLU A 45 -16.86 -20.94 1.39
C GLU A 45 -18.09 -20.06 1.17
N THR A 46 -18.25 -19.02 1.99
CA THR A 46 -19.38 -18.09 1.95
C THR A 46 -19.21 -16.96 0.93
N LEU A 47 -18.03 -16.82 0.30
CA LEU A 47 -17.76 -15.77 -0.67
C LEU A 47 -17.59 -16.36 -2.08
N PRO A 48 -18.17 -15.74 -3.11
CA PRO A 48 -17.85 -16.11 -4.49
C PRO A 48 -16.36 -15.90 -4.75
N LEU A 49 -15.79 -16.71 -5.63
CA LEU A 49 -14.40 -16.51 -6.07
C LEU A 49 -14.31 -15.22 -6.89
N PRO A 50 -13.43 -14.26 -6.53
CA PRO A 50 -13.34 -12.99 -7.22
C PRO A 50 -12.67 -13.16 -8.59
N PRO A 51 -12.99 -12.30 -9.58
CA PRO A 51 -12.42 -12.37 -10.93
C PRO A 51 -10.89 -12.44 -10.99
N VAL A 52 -10.17 -11.75 -10.09
CA VAL A 52 -8.69 -11.80 -10.04
C VAL A 52 -8.12 -13.20 -9.75
N LEU A 53 -8.93 -14.09 -9.15
CA LEU A 53 -8.60 -15.48 -8.90
C LEU A 53 -9.27 -16.46 -9.87
N ASP A 54 -10.16 -15.97 -10.74
CA ASP A 54 -10.81 -16.78 -11.78
C ASP A 54 -9.97 -16.76 -13.06
N ASN A 55 -8.77 -17.34 -12.97
CA ASN A 55 -7.83 -17.45 -14.09
C ASN A 55 -7.52 -18.93 -14.36
N PRO A 56 -7.53 -19.37 -15.64
CA PRO A 56 -7.12 -20.73 -15.99
C PRO A 56 -5.64 -21.02 -15.67
N ASN A 57 -4.81 -19.99 -15.52
CA ASN A 57 -3.40 -20.13 -15.14
C ASN A 57 -3.24 -20.30 -13.63
N THR A 58 -2.30 -21.14 -13.21
CA THR A 58 -1.98 -21.33 -11.78
C THR A 58 -1.20 -20.18 -11.17
N VAL A 59 -0.61 -19.32 -12.01
CA VAL A 59 0.21 -18.16 -11.64
C VAL A 59 -0.41 -16.91 -12.25
N GLY A 60 -0.64 -15.90 -11.42
CA GLY A 60 -1.06 -14.58 -11.85
C GLY A 60 0.07 -13.56 -11.74
N TRP A 61 -0.05 -12.49 -12.51
CA TRP A 61 0.78 -11.30 -12.42
C TRP A 61 -0.14 -10.10 -12.29
N ILE A 62 0.27 -9.15 -11.47
CA ILE A 62 -0.47 -7.91 -11.30
C ILE A 62 0.53 -6.78 -11.08
N SER A 63 0.30 -5.64 -11.72
CA SER A 63 1.10 -4.43 -11.63
C SER A 63 0.39 -3.34 -10.82
N ARG A 64 1.12 -2.29 -10.44
CA ARG A 64 0.50 -1.10 -9.84
C ARG A 64 -0.49 -0.44 -10.80
N GLN A 65 -0.17 -0.42 -12.10
CA GLN A 65 -1.06 0.02 -13.17
C GLN A 65 -2.41 -0.72 -13.13
N ASP A 66 -2.39 -2.06 -13.10
CA ASP A 66 -3.61 -2.88 -13.04
C ASP A 66 -4.44 -2.58 -11.78
N LEU A 67 -3.77 -2.30 -10.65
CA LEU A 67 -4.45 -1.98 -9.38
C LEU A 67 -5.10 -0.61 -9.39
N PHE A 68 -4.51 0.39 -10.06
CA PHE A 68 -5.20 1.66 -10.29
C PHE A 68 -6.43 1.48 -11.19
N ASP A 69 -6.30 0.69 -12.27
CA ASP A 69 -7.42 0.42 -13.17
C ASP A 69 -8.56 -0.35 -12.47
N LEU A 70 -8.23 -1.25 -11.52
CA LEU A 70 -9.21 -1.94 -10.67
C LEU A 70 -9.82 -1.06 -9.56
N GLY A 71 -9.21 0.09 -9.26
CA GLY A 71 -9.65 1.00 -8.20
C GLY A 71 -10.80 1.94 -8.60
N GLU A 72 -11.15 2.03 -9.88
CA GLU A 72 -12.05 3.05 -10.43
C GLU A 72 -13.27 2.48 -11.17
N PRO A 73 -14.52 2.68 -10.69
CA PRO A 73 -14.96 2.84 -9.30
C PRO A 73 -15.30 1.49 -8.63
N ILE A 74 -15.16 1.43 -7.30
CA ILE A 74 -15.58 0.29 -6.47
C ILE A 74 -17.02 0.51 -5.99
N GLU A 75 -17.98 -0.14 -6.64
CA GLU A 75 -19.41 0.14 -6.44
C GLU A 75 -20.13 -0.87 -5.55
N SER A 76 -19.64 -2.12 -5.50
CA SER A 76 -20.26 -3.22 -4.77
C SER A 76 -19.32 -3.94 -3.80
N GLU A 77 -19.90 -4.76 -2.94
CA GLU A 77 -19.14 -5.65 -2.04
C GLU A 77 -18.27 -6.66 -2.83
N ALA A 78 -18.73 -7.10 -4.00
CA ALA A 78 -17.97 -7.99 -4.86
C ALA A 78 -16.74 -7.27 -5.47
N ASP A 79 -16.90 -6.02 -5.89
CA ASP A 79 -15.79 -5.19 -6.39
C ASP A 79 -14.76 -4.94 -5.29
N ALA A 80 -15.23 -4.63 -4.08
CA ALA A 80 -14.37 -4.42 -2.91
C ALA A 80 -13.55 -5.66 -2.56
N VAL A 81 -14.15 -6.85 -2.60
CA VAL A 81 -13.44 -8.12 -2.38
C VAL A 81 -12.46 -8.40 -3.52
N ASN A 82 -12.84 -8.19 -4.78
CA ASN A 82 -11.95 -8.38 -5.92
C ASN A 82 -10.72 -7.47 -5.85
N PHE A 83 -10.94 -6.18 -5.60
CA PHE A 83 -9.89 -5.17 -5.42
C PHE A 83 -8.99 -5.50 -4.23
N TYR A 84 -9.58 -5.85 -3.08
CA TYR A 84 -8.83 -6.26 -1.90
C TYR A 84 -7.87 -7.42 -2.19
N VAL A 85 -8.37 -8.47 -2.85
CA VAL A 85 -7.57 -9.65 -3.20
C VAL A 85 -6.49 -9.29 -4.20
N ALA A 86 -6.79 -8.47 -5.20
CA ALA A 86 -5.81 -8.00 -6.18
C ALA A 86 -4.64 -7.26 -5.50
N VAL A 87 -4.94 -6.28 -4.65
CA VAL A 87 -3.93 -5.50 -3.91
C VAL A 87 -3.12 -6.40 -2.97
N CYS A 88 -3.79 -7.32 -2.27
CA CYS A 88 -3.11 -8.22 -1.35
C CYS A 88 -2.27 -9.29 -2.07
N ALA A 89 -2.70 -9.77 -3.24
CA ALA A 89 -1.93 -10.68 -4.08
C ALA A 89 -0.66 -10.01 -4.58
N TRP A 90 -0.76 -8.74 -5.01
CA TRP A 90 0.39 -7.92 -5.36
C TRP A 90 1.37 -7.79 -4.18
N GLY A 91 0.86 -7.35 -3.03
CA GLY A 91 1.68 -7.06 -1.84
C GLY A 91 2.28 -8.30 -1.15
N ALA A 92 1.57 -9.43 -1.15
CA ALA A 92 2.07 -10.70 -0.62
C ALA A 92 3.04 -11.41 -1.59
N GLY A 93 2.86 -11.19 -2.89
CA GLY A 93 3.60 -11.84 -3.95
C GLY A 93 3.52 -13.37 -3.86
N PRO A 94 4.64 -14.11 -4.08
CA PRO A 94 4.62 -15.56 -4.08
C PRO A 94 4.54 -16.20 -2.68
N SER A 95 4.51 -15.41 -1.60
CA SER A 95 4.58 -15.94 -0.23
C SER A 95 3.26 -16.55 0.23
N ALA A 96 3.24 -17.87 0.45
CA ALA A 96 2.09 -18.57 1.02
C ALA A 96 1.71 -18.04 2.42
N GLN A 97 2.70 -17.70 3.24
CA GLN A 97 2.45 -17.18 4.59
C GLN A 97 1.78 -15.81 4.56
N GLN A 98 2.25 -14.89 3.70
CA GLN A 98 1.64 -13.57 3.57
C GLN A 98 0.26 -13.65 2.91
N THR A 99 0.08 -14.57 1.95
CA THR A 99 -1.22 -14.86 1.36
C THR A 99 -2.21 -15.34 2.43
N TYR A 100 -1.82 -16.30 3.27
CA TYR A 100 -2.66 -16.77 4.39
C TYR A 100 -3.06 -15.62 5.34
N ARG A 101 -2.12 -14.73 5.66
CA ARG A 101 -2.41 -13.54 6.49
C ARG A 101 -3.39 -12.58 5.82
N SER A 102 -3.33 -12.47 4.49
CA SER A 102 -4.22 -11.62 3.68
C SER A 102 -5.60 -12.24 3.45
N ILE A 103 -5.75 -13.56 3.52
CA ILE A 103 -7.08 -14.19 3.42
C ILE A 103 -7.84 -14.08 4.74
N ARG A 104 -7.14 -14.10 5.87
CA ARG A 104 -7.75 -14.13 7.21
C ARG A 104 -8.80 -13.04 7.46
N PRO A 105 -8.62 -11.77 7.03
CA PRO A 105 -9.64 -10.73 7.16
C PRO A 105 -10.97 -11.07 6.49
N LEU A 106 -10.96 -11.83 5.39
CA LEU A 106 -12.18 -12.20 4.64
C LEU A 106 -13.07 -13.22 5.37
N HIS A 107 -12.53 -13.89 6.41
CA HIS A 107 -13.31 -14.78 7.28
C HIS A 107 -14.07 -14.03 8.38
N GLU A 108 -13.91 -12.70 8.50
CA GLU A 108 -14.71 -11.91 9.43
C GLU A 108 -16.15 -11.71 8.94
N PRO A 109 -17.15 -11.75 9.85
CA PRO A 109 -18.51 -11.35 9.52
C PRO A 109 -18.58 -9.91 9.00
N GLY A 110 -19.22 -9.73 7.84
CA GLY A 110 -19.38 -8.42 7.20
C GLY A 110 -18.10 -7.88 6.55
N ALA A 111 -17.07 -8.71 6.34
CA ALA A 111 -15.83 -8.26 5.69
C ALA A 111 -16.05 -7.54 4.34
N PRO A 112 -16.88 -8.05 3.40
CA PRO A 112 -17.13 -7.36 2.13
C PRO A 112 -17.73 -5.96 2.32
N GLN A 113 -18.73 -5.81 3.21
CA GLN A 113 -19.35 -4.52 3.52
C GLN A 113 -18.34 -3.53 4.13
N ARG A 114 -17.53 -3.97 5.10
CA ARG A 114 -16.50 -3.12 5.74
C ARG A 114 -15.41 -2.72 4.75
N LEU A 115 -14.99 -3.62 3.86
CA LEU A 115 -14.05 -3.28 2.78
C LEU A 115 -14.65 -2.21 1.87
N LEU A 116 -15.91 -2.37 1.43
CA LEU A 116 -16.57 -1.39 0.58
C LEU A 116 -16.67 -0.01 1.26
N GLU A 117 -17.04 0.03 2.54
CA GLU A 117 -17.10 1.27 3.33
C GLU A 117 -15.74 1.96 3.39
N GLY A 118 -14.69 1.22 3.75
CA GLY A 118 -13.34 1.79 3.87
C GLY A 118 -12.75 2.23 2.52
N LEU A 119 -13.00 1.49 1.46
CA LEU A 119 -12.52 1.84 0.11
C LEU A 119 -13.23 3.07 -0.45
N ARG A 120 -14.54 3.22 -0.20
CA ARG A 120 -15.26 4.44 -0.56
C ARG A 120 -14.72 5.65 0.21
N ALA A 121 -14.43 5.50 1.50
CA ALA A 121 -13.81 6.56 2.27
C ALA A 121 -12.42 6.93 1.74
N ALA A 122 -11.62 5.93 1.35
CA ALA A 122 -10.29 6.15 0.77
C ALA A 122 -10.32 6.85 -0.59
N ALA A 123 -11.34 6.58 -1.41
CA ALA A 123 -11.45 7.14 -2.75
C ALA A 123 -11.82 8.64 -2.77
N VAL A 124 -12.45 9.15 -1.71
CA VAL A 124 -12.95 10.55 -1.67
C VAL A 124 -12.42 11.38 -0.51
N GLY A 125 -11.92 10.74 0.54
CA GLY A 125 -11.41 11.38 1.74
C GLY A 125 -9.93 11.73 1.65
N SER A 126 -9.45 12.43 2.67
CA SER A 126 -8.02 12.59 2.89
C SER A 126 -7.36 11.25 3.25
N ALA A 127 -6.04 11.17 3.05
CA ALA A 127 -5.26 9.99 3.44
C ALA A 127 -5.42 9.64 4.93
N ASP A 128 -5.52 10.65 5.80
CA ASP A 128 -5.73 10.51 7.24
C ASP A 128 -7.11 9.92 7.57
N GLU A 129 -8.16 10.39 6.91
CA GLU A 129 -9.52 9.87 7.06
C GLU A 129 -9.59 8.42 6.57
N GLY A 130 -9.04 8.12 5.40
CA GLY A 130 -8.95 6.76 4.88
C GLY A 130 -8.20 5.83 5.84
N TYR A 131 -7.09 6.28 6.41
CA TYR A 131 -6.34 5.52 7.42
C TYR A 131 -7.17 5.28 8.68
N ALA A 132 -7.78 6.32 9.24
CA ALA A 132 -8.56 6.25 10.47
C ALA A 132 -9.75 5.29 10.34
N VAL A 133 -10.35 5.18 9.16
CA VAL A 133 -11.47 4.27 8.89
C VAL A 133 -11.08 2.80 8.97
N PHE A 134 -9.86 2.43 8.57
CA PHE A 134 -9.33 1.06 8.69
C PHE A 134 -8.61 0.77 10.01
N ASP A 135 -8.17 1.80 10.74
CA ASP A 135 -7.40 1.64 11.99
C ASP A 135 -8.25 1.05 13.14
N HIS A 136 -7.62 0.76 14.29
CA HIS A 136 -8.11 -0.08 15.38
C HIS A 136 -9.49 0.29 15.96
N SER A 137 -9.97 1.51 15.74
CA SER A 137 -11.28 2.02 16.19
C SER A 137 -12.21 2.41 15.06
N GLY A 138 -11.80 2.26 13.80
CA GLY A 138 -12.57 2.66 12.62
C GLY A 138 -13.67 1.65 12.23
N PRO A 139 -14.71 2.11 11.52
CA PRO A 139 -15.83 1.25 11.13
C PRO A 139 -15.45 0.16 10.10
N ALA A 140 -14.42 0.39 9.29
CA ALA A 140 -13.93 -0.57 8.30
C ALA A 140 -12.87 -1.56 8.84
N LYS A 141 -12.62 -1.55 10.16
CA LYS A 141 -11.62 -2.41 10.79
C LYS A 141 -11.91 -3.89 10.54
N LEU A 142 -10.86 -4.61 10.15
CA LEU A 142 -10.84 -6.07 10.03
C LEU A 142 -9.64 -6.66 10.79
N LYS A 143 -9.86 -7.66 11.64
CA LYS A 143 -8.79 -8.33 12.37
C LYS A 143 -7.84 -9.02 11.40
N GLY A 144 -6.56 -8.74 11.56
CA GLY A 144 -5.51 -9.28 10.70
C GLY A 144 -5.21 -8.43 9.47
N LEU A 145 -6.03 -7.40 9.17
CA LEU A 145 -5.70 -6.39 8.17
C LEU A 145 -4.91 -5.25 8.84
N GLY A 146 -3.59 -5.36 8.82
CA GLY A 146 -2.70 -4.36 9.40
C GLY A 146 -2.37 -3.19 8.47
N PRO A 147 -1.81 -2.09 9.00
CA PRO A 147 -1.47 -0.88 8.24
C PRO A 147 -0.63 -1.10 6.98
N ALA A 148 0.32 -2.03 7.02
CA ALA A 148 1.15 -2.33 5.85
C ALA A 148 0.37 -2.83 4.63
N PHE A 149 -0.82 -3.41 4.83
CA PHE A 149 -1.69 -3.86 3.75
C PHE A 149 -2.81 -2.87 3.47
N PHE A 150 -3.48 -2.31 4.49
CA PHE A 150 -4.56 -1.38 4.18
C PHE A 150 -4.04 -0.06 3.58
N THR A 151 -2.83 0.40 3.89
CA THR A 151 -2.26 1.58 3.20
C THR A 151 -2.04 1.34 1.69
N LYS A 152 -1.87 0.08 1.26
CA LYS A 152 -1.89 -0.29 -0.15
C LYS A 152 -3.30 -0.11 -0.75
N LEU A 153 -4.33 -0.52 -0.01
CA LEU A 153 -5.72 -0.28 -0.43
C LEU A 153 -6.00 1.21 -0.57
N LEU A 154 -5.59 2.03 0.40
CA LEU A 154 -5.76 3.49 0.35
C LEU A 154 -5.09 4.10 -0.89
N TYR A 155 -3.83 3.72 -1.12
CA TYR A 155 -3.02 4.23 -2.22
C TYR A 155 -3.67 3.98 -3.59
N PHE A 156 -4.11 2.75 -3.85
CA PHE A 156 -4.69 2.41 -5.15
C PHE A 156 -6.14 2.91 -5.29
N ALA A 157 -6.92 2.95 -4.21
CA ALA A 157 -8.31 3.43 -4.24
C ALA A 157 -8.42 4.95 -4.43
N ALA A 158 -7.39 5.70 -4.06
CA ALA A 158 -7.34 7.16 -4.26
C ALA A 158 -7.00 7.58 -5.71
N GLY A 159 -6.81 6.62 -6.62
CA GLY A 159 -6.42 6.88 -8.00
C GLY A 159 -4.92 7.19 -8.16
N ARG A 160 -4.51 7.49 -9.39
CA ARG A 160 -3.10 7.76 -9.71
C ARG A 160 -2.65 9.11 -9.17
N PRO A 161 -1.52 9.19 -8.43
CA PRO A 161 -1.00 10.47 -7.95
C PRO A 161 -0.45 11.32 -9.10
N THR A 162 -0.62 12.63 -8.97
CA THR A 162 0.06 13.63 -9.80
C THR A 162 1.17 14.33 -9.01
N SER A 163 2.05 15.08 -9.69
CA SER A 163 3.09 15.88 -9.02
C SER A 163 2.52 17.03 -8.14
N SER A 164 1.26 17.42 -8.34
CA SER A 164 0.58 18.35 -7.43
C SER A 164 0.09 17.71 -6.13
N ASP A 165 -0.04 16.38 -6.08
CA ASP A 165 -0.63 15.64 -4.95
C ASP A 165 0.39 15.35 -3.85
N THR A 166 0.77 16.40 -3.13
CA THR A 166 1.80 16.33 -2.08
C THR A 166 1.40 15.53 -0.83
N ARG A 167 0.11 15.21 -0.68
CA ARG A 167 -0.44 14.36 0.39
C ARG A 167 -1.33 13.22 -0.13
N HIS A 168 -1.03 12.70 -1.33
CA HIS A 168 -1.65 11.45 -1.80
C HIS A 168 -1.46 10.34 -0.75
N PRO A 169 -2.43 9.44 -0.51
CA PRO A 169 -2.20 8.30 0.36
C PRO A 169 -1.06 7.44 -0.19
N LEU A 170 -0.01 7.21 0.59
CA LEU A 170 1.13 6.38 0.17
C LEU A 170 1.21 5.09 0.99
N ILE A 171 1.91 4.10 0.46
CA ILE A 171 2.11 2.83 1.14
C ILE A 171 3.17 2.99 2.23
N LEU A 172 2.79 2.65 3.47
CA LEU A 172 3.74 2.55 4.58
C LEU A 172 3.89 1.08 4.97
N ASP A 173 5.02 0.48 4.64
CA ASP A 173 5.37 -0.87 5.07
C ASP A 173 6.73 -0.94 5.76
N LYS A 174 7.12 -2.14 6.18
CA LYS A 174 8.36 -2.36 6.92
C LYS A 174 9.59 -1.81 6.17
N ARG A 175 9.64 -1.93 4.84
CA ARG A 175 10.81 -1.50 4.05
C ARG A 175 10.89 0.01 4.01
N VAL A 176 9.76 0.67 3.76
CA VAL A 176 9.67 2.13 3.82
C VAL A 176 10.07 2.63 5.21
N ALA A 177 9.52 2.04 6.28
CA ALA A 177 9.87 2.43 7.65
C ALA A 177 11.35 2.22 7.98
N VAL A 178 11.95 1.12 7.53
CA VAL A 178 13.40 0.86 7.69
C VAL A 178 14.23 1.88 6.93
N ALA A 179 13.89 2.20 5.68
CA ALA A 179 14.60 3.19 4.89
C ALA A 179 14.53 4.61 5.50
N LEU A 180 13.43 4.91 6.19
CA LEU A 180 13.25 6.15 6.96
C LEU A 180 13.98 6.12 8.32
N GLY A 181 14.62 5.01 8.70
CA GLY A 181 15.31 4.86 9.98
C GLY A 181 14.36 4.72 11.18
N TRP A 182 13.11 4.33 10.97
CA TRP A 182 12.14 4.20 12.05
C TRP A 182 12.35 2.92 12.84
N GLU A 183 12.41 3.02 14.17
CA GLU A 183 12.45 1.85 15.07
C GLU A 183 11.16 1.01 14.94
N LYS A 184 10.02 1.70 14.85
CA LYS A 184 8.71 1.06 14.71
C LYS A 184 8.47 0.70 13.24
N THR A 185 8.45 -0.61 12.97
CA THR A 185 8.33 -1.17 11.61
C THR A 185 6.96 -1.79 11.29
N PHE A 186 5.98 -1.67 12.20
CA PHE A 186 4.60 -2.12 11.99
C PHE A 186 3.63 -1.46 12.98
N GLY A 187 2.32 -1.58 12.72
CA GLY A 187 1.27 -1.19 13.67
C GLY A 187 1.20 0.30 13.95
N TRP A 188 1.45 1.13 12.94
CA TRP A 188 1.38 2.59 13.04
C TRP A 188 -0.06 3.05 13.35
N GLN A 189 -0.18 4.19 14.02
CA GLN A 189 -1.43 4.92 14.26
C GLN A 189 -1.63 5.95 13.16
N THR A 190 -2.84 6.50 13.04
CA THR A 190 -3.14 7.58 12.07
C THR A 190 -2.16 8.76 12.19
N SER A 191 -1.78 9.15 13.40
CA SER A 191 -0.84 10.26 13.61
C SER A 191 0.58 9.98 13.10
N GLU A 192 1.03 8.72 13.19
CA GLU A 192 2.31 8.28 12.65
C GLU A 192 2.25 8.22 11.12
N TYR A 193 1.12 7.77 10.55
CA TYR A 193 0.91 7.80 9.11
C TYR A 193 0.84 9.22 8.54
N SER A 194 0.14 10.14 9.22
CA SER A 194 0.14 11.57 8.87
C SER A 194 1.55 12.14 8.82
N HIS A 195 2.37 11.79 9.82
CA HIS A 195 3.76 12.24 9.91
C HIS A 195 4.62 11.68 8.77
N TYR A 196 4.38 10.43 8.38
CA TYR A 196 5.01 9.84 7.19
C TYR A 196 4.68 10.65 5.93
N LEU A 197 3.41 11.00 5.71
CA LEU A 197 3.01 11.81 4.54
C LEU A 197 3.58 13.23 4.58
N ASP A 198 3.66 13.87 5.77
CA ASP A 198 4.31 15.19 5.92
C ASP A 198 5.80 15.13 5.58
N LEU A 199 6.49 14.04 5.97
CA LEU A 199 7.88 13.80 5.63
C LEU A 199 8.05 13.61 4.12
N VAL A 200 7.22 12.79 3.48
CA VAL A 200 7.28 12.59 2.02
C VAL A 200 6.99 13.89 1.26
N GLY A 201 6.00 14.67 1.68
CA GLY A 201 5.72 15.98 1.07
C GLY A 201 6.93 16.95 1.16
N GLN A 202 7.67 16.90 2.27
CA GLN A 202 8.90 17.67 2.44
C GLN A 202 10.09 17.15 1.63
N LEU A 203 10.17 15.84 1.40
CA LEU A 203 11.15 15.22 0.51
C LEU A 203 10.85 15.59 -0.94
N HIS A 204 9.59 15.53 -1.35
CA HIS A 204 9.12 15.91 -2.69
C HIS A 204 9.57 17.31 -3.08
N GLN A 205 9.36 18.30 -2.20
CA GLN A 205 9.78 19.69 -2.46
C GLN A 205 11.29 19.85 -2.66
N ARG A 206 12.12 18.97 -2.07
CA ARG A 206 13.59 19.09 -2.06
C ARG A 206 14.28 18.23 -3.09
N TRP A 207 13.69 17.10 -3.46
CA TRP A 207 14.32 16.08 -4.27
C TRP A 207 13.84 16.13 -5.72
N ARG A 208 12.54 15.90 -5.96
CA ARG A 208 11.93 15.85 -7.29
C ARG A 208 10.48 16.37 -7.26
N PRO A 209 10.27 17.70 -7.18
CA PRO A 209 8.92 18.29 -7.12
C PRO A 209 8.13 18.17 -8.44
N ASP A 210 8.81 17.73 -9.51
CA ASP A 210 8.25 17.47 -10.83
C ASP A 210 7.66 16.06 -10.97
N LEU A 211 7.96 15.14 -10.04
CA LEU A 211 7.51 13.75 -10.07
C LEU A 211 6.45 13.50 -8.99
N PRO A 212 5.50 12.56 -9.18
CA PRO A 212 4.54 12.22 -8.14
C PRO A 212 5.22 11.63 -6.88
N THR A 213 4.56 11.76 -5.73
CA THR A 213 5.10 11.36 -4.43
C THR A 213 5.28 9.85 -4.26
N ASP A 214 4.65 9.03 -5.10
CA ASP A 214 4.83 7.57 -5.13
C ASP A 214 6.21 7.14 -5.64
N VAL A 215 6.92 8.01 -6.38
CA VAL A 215 8.33 7.79 -6.74
C VAL A 215 9.23 7.79 -5.50
N ILE A 216 8.91 8.64 -4.51
CA ILE A 216 9.63 8.69 -3.23
C ILE A 216 9.33 7.44 -2.41
N GLU A 217 8.05 7.05 -2.30
CA GLU A 217 7.66 5.78 -1.64
C GLU A 217 8.41 4.60 -2.25
N TYR A 218 8.47 4.53 -3.58
CA TYR A 218 9.05 3.39 -4.27
C TYR A 218 10.56 3.31 -4.08
N THR A 219 11.23 4.47 -4.14
CA THR A 219 12.66 4.57 -3.88
C THR A 219 12.99 4.16 -2.44
N LEU A 220 12.18 4.60 -1.46
CA LEU A 220 12.33 4.16 -0.06
C LEU A 220 12.08 2.66 0.10
N PHE A 221 11.08 2.10 -0.59
CA PHE A 221 10.81 0.66 -0.58
C PHE A 221 12.00 -0.15 -1.13
N LEU A 222 12.67 0.34 -2.18
CA LEU A 222 13.89 -0.26 -2.73
C LEU A 222 15.09 -0.09 -1.79
N ALA A 223 15.27 1.07 -1.17
CA ALA A 223 16.34 1.29 -0.20
C ALA A 223 16.22 0.33 1.00
N GLY A 224 15.00 0.08 1.48
CA GLY A 224 14.72 -0.86 2.57
C GLY A 224 14.87 -2.34 2.20
N LEU A 225 15.15 -2.68 0.93
CA LEU A 225 15.54 -4.04 0.51
C LEU A 225 17.02 -4.31 0.71
N LEU A 226 17.87 -3.28 0.63
CA LEU A 226 19.30 -3.44 0.75
C LEU A 226 19.63 -3.80 2.22
N PRO A 227 20.58 -4.74 2.47
CA PRO A 227 21.08 -4.92 3.82
C PRO A 227 21.61 -3.57 4.30
N TYR A 228 21.16 -3.14 5.48
CA TYR A 228 21.76 -2.01 6.18
C TYR A 228 23.23 -2.35 6.42
N GLU A 229 24.12 -1.78 5.62
CA GLU A 229 25.55 -1.72 5.94
C GLU A 229 25.75 -0.44 6.74
N PRO A 230 25.84 -0.51 8.09
CA PRO A 230 26.33 0.63 8.83
C PRO A 230 27.75 0.90 8.35
N ASN A 231 27.98 2.07 7.76
CA ASN A 231 29.32 2.52 7.44
C ASN A 231 30.25 2.32 8.65
N MET A 232 31.37 1.62 8.41
CA MET A 232 32.53 1.56 9.31
C MET A 232 33.15 2.93 9.54
#